data_AF-A0A1D2U3N9-F1
#
_entry.id   AF-A0A1D2U3N9-F1
#
_cell.length_a   1.000
_cell.length_b   1.000
_cell.length_c   1.000
_cell.angle_alpha   90.00
_cell.angle_beta   90.00
_cell.angle_gamma   90.00
#
_symmetry.space_group_name_H-M   'P 1'
#
loop_
_entity.id
_entity.type
_entity.pdbx_description
1 polymer ?
#
loop_
_entity_poly.entity_id
_entity_poly.type
_entity_poly.pdbx_seq_one_letter_code
_entity_poly.pdbx_strand_id
1 'polypeptide(L)'
;MPPVNTLTRIASLGLAAVSLSVLLVACGGGSNSVPTGVTPAASKTFAMGRISGFGSVVVNGVHYDDTHAIVKDEDGEAHSRNDLRLGMVVEVEAGEIGEADNVRSATAQNISFSSLMRGPIESVGVGTVVVLGQTVHVSATTVFDESLVGGLAALKAGSVIRIYGTLDSVTGVYTATRIEPEAGAESYRLRGRVSALNPAAKTMTIGAALIDVSSVTLPEGLKAGSLVRVKLQTTQVNGAWVASSVKPGLFEPQDHDHSEVEGTITDFTSVASFSVDGLPVDASKAAFEDGTAGIVKGARVEVEGAIVNGILMATKVELKSDRQDQQEGFDIEGAIASIDIVKSTFTIRGVTVSYAGSVTFSGGSAADLKLGRKVEVRGALSADGVTLNATEIKIKLSM
;
A
#
# COMPACT_ATOMS: atom_id res chain seq x y z
N MET A 1 -8.82 -40.66 -78.81
CA MET A 1 -7.87 -40.55 -79.94
C MET A 1 -6.91 -39.41 -79.63
N PRO A 2 -5.58 -39.64 -79.71
CA PRO A 2 -4.52 -38.61 -79.54
C PRO A 2 -4.50 -37.72 -80.84
N PRO A 3 -3.58 -36.73 -81.09
CA PRO A 3 -2.22 -36.54 -80.55
C PRO A 3 -1.84 -35.02 -80.32
N VAL A 4 -0.85 -34.60 -79.51
CA VAL A 4 0.62 -34.54 -79.69
C VAL A 4 1.20 -33.13 -80.03
N ASN A 5 2.37 -32.86 -79.43
CA ASN A 5 3.50 -31.97 -79.80
C ASN A 5 3.43 -30.47 -79.46
N THR A 6 4.18 -29.99 -78.45
CA THR A 6 5.65 -29.75 -78.29
C THR A 6 6.15 -28.47 -78.97
N LEU A 7 6.84 -27.60 -78.22
CA LEU A 7 8.24 -27.18 -78.48
C LEU A 7 8.75 -26.10 -77.49
N THR A 8 9.83 -26.46 -76.78
CA THR A 8 11.09 -25.74 -76.48
C THR A 8 11.17 -24.27 -76.00
N ARG A 9 11.65 -24.10 -74.76
CA ARG A 9 13.02 -23.70 -74.30
C ARG A 9 13.67 -22.34 -74.70
N ILE A 10 14.15 -21.65 -73.66
CA ILE A 10 15.47 -20.94 -73.44
C ILE A 10 15.45 -19.41 -73.19
N ALA A 11 16.03 -19.04 -72.03
CA ALA A 11 16.83 -17.85 -71.60
C ALA A 11 16.41 -16.42 -72.06
N SER A 12 16.57 -15.33 -71.29
CA SER A 12 17.73 -14.89 -70.49
C SER A 12 17.38 -13.65 -69.64
N LEU A 13 18.21 -13.40 -68.62
CA LEU A 13 18.57 -12.16 -67.91
C LEU A 13 17.92 -10.81 -68.29
N GLY A 14 17.58 -10.01 -67.27
CA GLY A 14 17.40 -8.55 -67.40
C GLY A 14 17.07 -7.85 -66.08
N LEU A 15 18.08 -7.20 -65.50
CA LEU A 15 18.05 -6.35 -64.30
C LEU A 15 17.52 -4.94 -64.67
N ALA A 16 16.52 -4.38 -63.98
CA ALA A 16 16.33 -2.92 -63.82
C ALA A 16 15.14 -2.58 -62.90
N ALA A 17 15.39 -1.62 -62.01
CA ALA A 17 14.49 -1.10 -61.00
C ALA A 17 13.34 -0.25 -61.57
N VAL A 18 12.15 -0.35 -60.96
CA VAL A 18 11.13 0.71 -60.97
C VAL A 18 10.55 0.81 -59.57
N SER A 19 10.87 1.92 -58.92
CA SER A 19 10.18 2.50 -57.77
C SER A 19 8.72 2.81 -58.11
N LEU A 20 7.75 2.32 -57.33
CA LEU A 20 6.42 2.90 -57.29
C LEU A 20 5.88 2.89 -55.87
N SER A 21 5.87 4.09 -55.29
CA SER A 21 5.32 4.45 -54.00
C SER A 21 3.79 4.31 -54.01
N VAL A 22 3.24 3.42 -53.18
CA VAL A 22 1.79 3.40 -52.88
C VAL A 22 1.60 4.02 -51.50
N LEU A 23 0.99 5.20 -51.50
CA LEU A 23 0.45 5.90 -50.34
C LEU A 23 -0.75 5.10 -49.79
N LEU A 24 -0.57 4.45 -48.65
CA LEU A 24 -1.69 4.10 -47.78
C LEU A 24 -1.89 5.24 -46.77
N VAL A 25 -2.90 6.05 -47.07
CA VAL A 25 -3.51 7.02 -46.16
C VAL A 25 -4.22 6.22 -45.07
N ALA A 26 -3.57 6.08 -43.92
CA ALA A 26 -4.22 5.73 -42.66
C ALA A 26 -4.54 7.03 -41.92
N CYS A 27 -5.77 7.50 -42.11
CA CYS A 27 -6.47 8.43 -41.23
C CYS A 27 -7.14 7.56 -40.14
N GLY A 28 -7.14 7.82 -38.84
CA GLY A 28 -6.66 8.91 -38.00
C GLY A 28 -7.08 8.54 -36.56
N GLY A 29 -6.28 8.89 -35.56
CA GLY A 29 -6.57 8.56 -34.17
C GLY A 29 -5.53 9.08 -33.17
N GLY A 30 -5.50 10.41 -33.00
CA GLY A 30 -5.04 11.12 -31.80
C GLY A 30 -3.73 10.68 -31.13
N SER A 31 -2.59 11.15 -31.64
CA SER A 31 -1.33 11.17 -30.91
C SER A 31 -1.36 12.28 -29.86
N ASN A 32 -1.41 11.93 -28.58
CA ASN A 32 -0.83 12.79 -27.55
C ASN A 32 0.69 12.62 -27.65
N SER A 33 1.36 13.65 -28.14
CA SER A 33 2.80 13.79 -28.13
C SER A 33 3.32 13.73 -26.68
N VAL A 34 3.76 12.54 -26.26
CA VAL A 34 4.63 12.37 -25.10
C VAL A 34 5.97 13.04 -25.47
N PRO A 35 6.56 13.89 -24.62
CA PRO A 35 7.92 14.35 -24.84
C PRO A 35 8.84 13.14 -24.75
N THR A 36 9.38 12.69 -25.87
CA THR A 36 10.50 11.75 -25.91
C THR A 36 11.75 12.49 -25.44
N GLY A 37 12.14 12.29 -24.18
CA GLY A 37 13.33 12.94 -23.64
C GLY A 37 13.48 12.91 -22.11
N VAL A 38 12.98 11.89 -21.43
CA VAL A 38 13.44 11.48 -20.09
C VAL A 38 13.11 10.01 -19.97
N THR A 39 14.12 9.14 -20.03
CA THR A 39 13.99 7.83 -19.41
C THR A 39 13.68 8.09 -17.95
N PRO A 40 12.58 7.55 -17.37
CA PRO A 40 12.39 7.63 -15.92
C PRO A 40 13.69 7.14 -15.26
N ALA A 41 14.27 7.95 -14.38
CA ALA A 41 15.43 7.50 -13.62
C ALA A 41 15.01 6.21 -12.91
N ALA A 42 15.79 5.14 -13.06
CA ALA A 42 15.52 3.88 -12.36
C ALA A 42 15.34 4.18 -10.86
N SER A 43 14.29 3.63 -10.28
CA SER A 43 14.04 3.78 -8.85
C SER A 43 15.21 3.16 -8.09
N LYS A 44 15.87 3.98 -7.27
CA LYS A 44 17.03 3.54 -6.48
C LYS A 44 16.62 2.99 -5.13
N THR A 45 15.47 3.44 -4.63
CA THR A 45 14.99 3.10 -3.30
C THR A 45 13.58 2.56 -3.35
N PHE A 46 13.33 1.59 -2.48
CA PHE A 46 12.04 1.00 -2.22
C PHE A 46 11.70 1.12 -0.73
N ALA A 47 10.45 1.41 -0.39
CA ALA A 47 9.99 1.35 0.99
C ALA A 47 8.62 0.68 1.06
N MET A 48 8.43 -0.20 2.05
CA MET A 48 7.13 -0.78 2.38
C MET A 48 6.84 -0.51 3.85
N GLY A 49 5.69 0.13 4.12
CA GLY A 49 5.32 0.50 5.47
C GLY A 49 4.01 1.29 5.55
N ARG A 50 3.62 1.65 6.77
CA ARG A 50 2.45 2.51 7.00
C ARG A 50 2.80 3.98 6.73
N ILE A 51 1.84 4.74 6.20
CA ILE A 51 1.94 6.20 6.16
C ILE A 51 1.81 6.73 7.59
N SER A 52 2.92 7.25 8.15
CA SER A 52 2.98 7.92 9.45
C SER A 52 2.88 9.44 9.35
N GLY A 53 2.81 9.99 8.12
CA GLY A 53 2.83 11.44 7.93
C GLY A 53 2.55 11.98 6.53
N PHE A 54 2.38 13.31 6.42
CA PHE A 54 2.12 14.06 5.17
C PHE A 54 2.99 15.32 5.02
N GLY A 55 2.92 16.02 3.88
CA GLY A 55 3.77 17.16 3.48
C GLY A 55 4.81 16.80 2.43
N SER A 56 5.09 15.51 2.49
CA SER A 56 5.57 14.48 1.60
C SER A 56 4.95 13.21 2.23
N VAL A 57 4.71 12.12 1.50
CA VAL A 57 4.24 10.90 2.16
C VAL A 57 5.37 10.40 3.06
N VAL A 58 5.12 10.27 4.37
CA VAL A 58 6.15 9.79 5.32
C VAL A 58 5.94 8.30 5.57
N VAL A 59 6.95 7.50 5.25
CA VAL A 59 6.98 6.03 5.43
C VAL A 59 8.33 5.68 6.04
N ASN A 60 8.34 4.89 7.11
CA ASN A 60 9.55 4.45 7.80
C ASN A 60 10.50 5.61 8.20
N GLY A 61 9.93 6.79 8.50
CA GLY A 61 10.69 7.99 8.87
C GLY A 61 11.31 8.76 7.69
N VAL A 62 11.09 8.34 6.44
CA VAL A 62 11.56 9.02 5.23
C VAL A 62 10.44 9.86 4.61
N HIS A 63 10.75 11.10 4.28
CA HIS A 63 9.85 12.06 3.64
C HIS A 63 9.90 11.95 2.11
N TYR A 64 8.87 11.35 1.50
CA TYR A 64 8.77 11.18 0.06
C TYR A 64 7.93 12.27 -0.64
N ASP A 65 8.54 13.15 -1.42
CA ASP A 65 7.79 14.12 -2.23
C ASP A 65 6.95 13.41 -3.29
N ASP A 66 5.64 13.36 -3.06
CA ASP A 66 4.62 12.70 -3.88
C ASP A 66 4.02 13.63 -4.96
N THR A 67 4.62 14.80 -5.22
CA THR A 67 4.03 15.81 -6.11
C THR A 67 3.88 15.37 -7.57
N HIS A 68 4.78 14.52 -8.05
CA HIS A 68 4.73 13.97 -9.39
C HIS A 68 4.68 12.44 -9.39
N ALA A 69 4.37 11.84 -8.24
CA ALA A 69 4.29 10.39 -8.11
C ALA A 69 3.07 9.84 -8.85
N ILE A 70 3.22 8.69 -9.50
CA ILE A 70 2.12 7.90 -10.01
C ILE A 70 1.56 7.09 -8.85
N VAL A 71 0.30 7.34 -8.48
CA VAL A 71 -0.37 6.62 -7.40
C VAL A 71 -1.26 5.53 -7.98
N LYS A 72 -1.14 4.31 -7.48
CA LYS A 72 -1.95 3.16 -7.91
C LYS A 72 -2.52 2.38 -6.73
N ASP A 73 -3.65 1.74 -6.96
CA ASP A 73 -4.13 0.71 -6.04
C ASP A 73 -3.52 -0.67 -6.37
N GLU A 74 -3.90 -1.66 -5.58
CA GLU A 74 -3.47 -3.04 -5.71
C GLU A 74 -4.01 -3.79 -6.95
N ASP A 75 -4.97 -3.22 -7.68
CA ASP A 75 -5.43 -3.70 -8.98
C ASP A 75 -4.68 -3.00 -10.14
N GLY A 76 -3.87 -1.98 -9.85
CA GLY A 76 -3.09 -1.20 -10.81
C GLY A 76 -3.85 0.02 -11.36
N GLU A 77 -5.04 0.31 -10.83
CA GLU A 77 -5.83 1.48 -11.19
C GLU A 77 -5.15 2.75 -10.70
N ALA A 78 -5.17 3.82 -11.50
CA ALA A 78 -4.54 5.08 -11.15
C ALA A 78 -5.41 5.92 -10.21
N HIS A 79 -4.78 6.51 -9.20
CA HIS A 79 -5.43 7.29 -8.16
C HIS A 79 -4.82 8.69 -8.04
N SER A 80 -5.54 9.58 -7.35
CA SER A 80 -4.99 10.88 -6.98
C SER A 80 -4.04 10.72 -5.79
N ARG A 81 -2.95 11.52 -5.73
CA ARG A 81 -2.19 11.66 -4.48
C ARG A 81 -3.05 12.14 -3.30
N ASN A 82 -4.14 12.84 -3.60
CA ASN A 82 -5.12 13.27 -2.62
C ASN A 82 -6.02 12.13 -2.12
N ASP A 83 -5.82 10.88 -2.57
CA ASP A 83 -6.49 9.69 -2.04
C ASP A 83 -5.65 9.03 -0.93
N LEU A 84 -4.35 9.33 -0.83
CA LEU A 84 -3.49 8.82 0.24
C LEU A 84 -3.91 9.41 1.59
N ARG A 85 -4.03 8.54 2.61
CA ARG A 85 -4.46 8.90 3.97
C ARG A 85 -3.55 8.29 5.03
N LEU A 86 -3.57 8.89 6.21
CA LEU A 86 -2.75 8.49 7.34
C LEU A 86 -3.14 7.08 7.76
N GLY A 87 -2.16 6.22 8.03
CA GLY A 87 -2.37 4.83 8.37
C GLY A 87 -2.68 3.91 7.17
N MET A 88 -2.73 4.40 5.93
CA MET A 88 -2.68 3.49 4.78
C MET A 88 -1.33 2.77 4.74
N VAL A 89 -1.30 1.52 4.25
CA VAL A 89 -0.05 0.79 4.00
C VAL A 89 0.31 0.96 2.54
N VAL A 90 1.53 1.40 2.27
CA VAL A 90 2.02 1.73 0.95
C VAL A 90 3.34 1.06 0.64
N GLU A 91 3.60 0.92 -0.66
CA GLU A 91 4.89 0.67 -1.25
C GLU A 91 5.29 1.94 -2.01
N VAL A 92 6.51 2.42 -1.79
CA VAL A 92 7.03 3.63 -2.41
C VAL A 92 8.30 3.28 -3.18
N GLU A 93 8.29 3.55 -4.49
CA GLU A 93 9.49 3.56 -5.32
C GLU A 93 9.94 5.01 -5.51
N ALA A 94 11.20 5.28 -5.18
CA ALA A 94 11.74 6.63 -5.14
C ALA A 94 13.14 6.74 -5.74
N GLY A 95 13.55 8.01 -5.93
CA GLY A 95 14.95 8.35 -6.13
C GLY A 95 15.81 8.08 -4.89
N GLU A 96 17.06 8.55 -4.94
CA GLU A 96 18.00 8.42 -3.82
C GLU A 96 17.50 9.12 -2.56
N ILE A 97 17.64 8.48 -1.40
CA ILE A 97 17.41 9.11 -0.11
C ILE A 97 18.60 10.04 0.21
N GLY A 98 18.30 11.31 0.42
CA GLY A 98 19.22 12.28 1.02
C GLY A 98 18.82 12.61 2.46
N GLU A 99 19.76 13.15 3.23
CA GLU A 99 19.51 13.60 4.59
C GLU A 99 19.98 15.06 4.76
N ALA A 100 19.11 15.90 5.31
CA ALA A 100 19.42 17.28 5.67
C ALA A 100 18.67 17.67 6.95
N ASP A 101 19.33 18.38 7.86
CA ASP A 101 18.75 18.79 9.16
C ASP A 101 18.12 17.63 9.96
N ASN A 102 18.74 16.44 9.90
CA ASN A 102 18.25 15.17 10.46
C ASN A 102 16.89 14.70 9.89
N VAL A 103 16.55 15.11 8.67
CA VAL A 103 15.36 14.66 7.94
C VAL A 103 15.81 13.87 6.71
N ARG A 104 15.44 12.59 6.66
CA ARG A 104 15.61 11.72 5.49
C ARG A 104 14.52 12.06 4.47
N SER A 105 14.89 12.24 3.21
CA SER A 105 13.92 12.59 2.16
C SER A 105 14.31 12.05 0.79
N ALA A 106 13.31 11.81 -0.06
CA ALA A 106 13.47 11.39 -1.45
C ALA A 106 12.30 11.89 -2.31
N THR A 107 12.43 11.85 -3.64
CA THR A 107 11.31 12.10 -4.56
C THR A 107 10.63 10.78 -4.92
N ALA A 108 9.33 10.65 -4.61
CA ALA A 108 8.55 9.47 -5.00
C ALA A 108 8.27 9.48 -6.51
N GLN A 109 8.40 8.31 -7.12
CA GLN A 109 8.10 8.06 -8.52
C GLN A 109 6.81 7.25 -8.66
N ASN A 110 6.69 6.17 -7.89
CA ASN A 110 5.47 5.35 -7.80
C ASN A 110 5.07 5.16 -6.34
N ILE A 111 3.78 5.20 -6.07
CA ILE A 111 3.20 4.83 -4.77
C ILE A 111 2.06 3.86 -5.03
N SER A 112 2.19 2.61 -4.58
CA SER A 112 1.10 1.64 -4.53
C SER A 112 0.53 1.55 -3.12
N PHE A 113 -0.79 1.41 -3.00
CA PHE A 113 -1.43 1.11 -1.71
C PHE A 113 -2.26 -0.17 -1.81
N SER A 114 -2.34 -0.91 -0.71
CA SER A 114 -3.14 -2.13 -0.64
C SER A 114 -3.98 -2.19 0.63
N SER A 115 -5.16 -2.80 0.53
CA SER A 115 -6.04 -3.02 1.67
C SER A 115 -5.97 -4.48 2.13
N LEU A 116 -6.13 -4.71 3.44
CA LEU A 116 -6.29 -6.07 3.97
C LEU A 116 -7.64 -6.64 3.54
N MET A 117 -8.68 -5.80 3.64
CA MET A 117 -10.04 -6.21 3.32
C MET A 117 -10.95 -5.02 3.04
N ARG A 118 -11.98 -5.31 2.25
CA ARG A 118 -13.11 -4.44 1.98
C ARG A 118 -14.37 -5.29 2.03
N GLY A 119 -15.27 -4.99 2.95
CA GLY A 119 -16.47 -5.80 3.13
C GLY A 119 -17.39 -5.31 4.24
N PRO A 120 -18.53 -5.99 4.43
CA PRO A 120 -19.50 -5.63 5.44
C PRO A 120 -19.01 -6.07 6.82
N ILE A 121 -19.28 -5.24 7.82
CA ILE A 121 -19.06 -5.57 9.22
C ILE A 121 -20.05 -6.64 9.66
N GLU A 122 -19.54 -7.73 10.22
CA GLU A 122 -20.36 -8.79 10.82
C GLU A 122 -20.63 -8.49 12.30
N SER A 123 -19.61 -8.06 13.03
CA SER A 123 -19.74 -7.68 14.44
C SER A 123 -18.63 -6.71 14.88
N VAL A 124 -18.88 -5.99 15.98
CA VAL A 124 -17.92 -5.07 16.61
C VAL A 124 -17.76 -5.51 18.06
N GLY A 125 -16.53 -5.77 18.47
CA GLY A 125 -16.15 -6.17 19.82
C GLY A 125 -15.38 -5.08 20.57
N VAL A 126 -14.80 -5.43 21.71
CA VAL A 126 -13.89 -4.55 22.44
C VAL A 126 -12.51 -4.63 21.76
N GLY A 127 -12.10 -3.52 21.12
CA GLY A 127 -10.81 -3.45 20.42
C GLY A 127 -10.73 -4.32 19.16
N THR A 128 -11.87 -4.83 18.67
CA THR A 128 -11.92 -5.68 17.48
C THR A 128 -13.14 -5.40 16.60
N VAL A 129 -13.00 -5.69 15.31
CA VAL A 129 -14.10 -5.71 14.34
C VAL A 129 -14.00 -6.97 13.49
N VAL A 130 -15.15 -7.59 13.16
CA VAL A 130 -15.19 -8.77 12.30
C VAL A 130 -15.71 -8.37 10.92
N VAL A 131 -14.94 -8.65 9.87
CA VAL A 131 -15.28 -8.36 8.47
C VAL A 131 -14.91 -9.58 7.62
N LEU A 132 -15.83 -10.06 6.79
CA LEU A 132 -15.62 -11.24 5.93
C LEU A 132 -15.04 -12.44 6.70
N GLY A 133 -15.60 -12.77 7.86
CA GLY A 133 -15.17 -13.85 8.73
C GLY A 133 -13.77 -13.70 9.35
N GLN A 134 -13.13 -12.52 9.24
CA GLN A 134 -11.84 -12.23 9.85
C GLN A 134 -12.01 -11.33 11.06
N THR A 135 -11.37 -11.70 12.18
CA THR A 135 -11.27 -10.80 13.34
C THR A 135 -10.08 -9.86 13.14
N VAL A 136 -10.34 -8.56 13.16
CA VAL A 136 -9.34 -7.51 13.02
C VAL A 136 -9.18 -6.78 14.35
N HIS A 137 -7.94 -6.67 14.82
CA HIS A 137 -7.57 -5.90 15.99
C HIS A 137 -7.45 -4.42 15.64
N VAL A 138 -7.97 -3.58 16.53
CA VAL A 138 -7.84 -2.12 16.50
C VAL A 138 -6.92 -1.73 17.64
N SER A 139 -5.85 -1.00 17.32
CA SER A 139 -4.89 -0.50 18.31
C SER A 139 -5.08 1.00 18.52
N ALA A 140 -4.35 1.58 19.48
CA ALA A 140 -4.39 3.03 19.70
C ALA A 140 -3.71 3.83 18.58
N THR A 141 -3.04 3.18 17.64
CA THR A 141 -2.47 3.82 16.43
C THR A 141 -3.34 3.62 15.19
N THR A 142 -4.48 2.94 15.30
CA THR A 142 -5.42 2.80 14.19
C THR A 142 -6.07 4.14 13.89
N VAL A 143 -5.86 4.65 12.67
CA VAL A 143 -6.49 5.87 12.18
C VAL A 143 -7.91 5.55 11.70
N PHE A 144 -8.90 6.27 12.22
CA PHE A 144 -10.26 6.22 11.70
C PHE A 144 -10.50 7.40 10.76
N ASP A 145 -11.29 7.17 9.72
CA ASP A 145 -11.80 8.26 8.89
C ASP A 145 -12.57 9.29 9.71
N GLU A 146 -12.51 10.57 9.31
CA GLU A 146 -13.11 11.69 10.05
C GLU A 146 -14.64 11.56 10.22
N SER A 147 -15.29 10.82 9.33
CA SER A 147 -16.72 10.53 9.40
C SER A 147 -17.10 9.52 10.49
N LEU A 148 -16.14 8.77 11.05
CA LEU A 148 -16.34 7.75 12.07
C LEU A 148 -16.15 8.31 13.48
N VAL A 149 -16.85 9.39 13.81
CA VAL A 149 -16.76 10.07 15.13
C VAL A 149 -17.02 9.08 16.28
N GLY A 150 -16.08 8.96 17.21
CA GLY A 150 -16.09 7.93 18.26
C GLY A 150 -15.39 6.62 17.87
N GLY A 151 -14.74 6.57 16.71
CA GLY A 151 -13.84 5.51 16.28
C GLY A 151 -14.55 4.16 16.14
N LEU A 152 -14.03 3.15 16.83
CA LEU A 152 -14.60 1.80 16.83
C LEU A 152 -16.08 1.79 17.26
N ALA A 153 -16.52 2.68 18.16
CA ALA A 153 -17.91 2.74 18.60
C ALA A 153 -18.87 3.28 17.52
N ALA A 154 -18.34 3.99 16.51
CA ALA A 154 -19.12 4.46 15.37
C ALA A 154 -19.51 3.32 14.42
N LEU A 155 -18.72 2.23 14.39
CA LEU A 155 -18.95 1.10 13.50
C LEU A 155 -20.26 0.36 13.82
N LYS A 156 -20.92 -0.13 12.78
CA LYS A 156 -22.21 -0.84 12.87
C LYS A 156 -22.23 -2.03 11.92
N ALA A 157 -22.72 -3.17 12.40
CA ALA A 157 -22.90 -4.37 11.57
C ALA A 157 -23.72 -4.05 10.30
N GLY A 158 -23.33 -4.66 9.19
CA GLY A 158 -23.88 -4.42 7.85
C GLY A 158 -23.23 -3.24 7.11
N SER A 159 -22.57 -2.30 7.79
CA SER A 159 -21.85 -1.21 7.12
C SER A 159 -20.63 -1.76 6.39
N VAL A 160 -20.36 -1.24 5.19
CA VAL A 160 -19.16 -1.62 4.43
C VAL A 160 -18.02 -0.70 4.80
N ILE A 161 -16.88 -1.29 5.15
CA ILE A 161 -15.63 -0.58 5.46
C ILE A 161 -14.47 -1.13 4.64
N ARG A 162 -13.46 -0.30 4.47
CA ARG A 162 -12.13 -0.68 4.01
C ARG A 162 -11.17 -0.63 5.19
N ILE A 163 -10.33 -1.65 5.28
CA ILE A 163 -9.32 -1.78 6.33
C ILE A 163 -7.94 -1.90 5.69
N TYR A 164 -7.06 -0.99 6.07
CA TYR A 164 -5.62 -1.07 5.83
C TYR A 164 -4.94 -1.61 7.10
N GLY A 165 -3.83 -2.30 6.93
CA GLY A 165 -3.07 -2.80 8.07
C GLY A 165 -2.16 -3.95 7.73
N THR A 166 -1.75 -4.67 8.77
CA THR A 166 -0.86 -5.82 8.68
C THR A 166 -1.60 -7.12 8.92
N LEU A 167 -1.13 -8.18 8.27
CA LEU A 167 -1.57 -9.55 8.51
C LEU A 167 -0.35 -10.33 8.97
N ASP A 168 -0.37 -10.77 10.22
CA ASP A 168 0.54 -11.81 10.67
C ASP A 168 0.12 -13.13 10.01
N SER A 169 0.77 -13.47 8.89
CA SER A 169 0.45 -14.69 8.13
C SER A 169 0.75 -15.99 8.90
N VAL A 170 1.45 -15.91 10.03
CA VAL A 170 1.73 -17.06 10.92
C VAL A 170 0.51 -17.34 11.78
N THR A 171 0.03 -16.34 12.52
CA THR A 171 -1.05 -16.46 13.49
C THR A 171 -2.44 -16.24 12.87
N GLY A 172 -2.50 -15.63 11.69
CA GLY A 172 -3.74 -15.20 11.04
C GLY A 172 -4.35 -13.94 11.67
N VAL A 173 -3.59 -13.23 12.50
CA VAL A 173 -4.02 -12.01 13.19
C VAL A 173 -3.93 -10.83 12.22
N TYR A 174 -5.04 -10.10 12.08
CA TYR A 174 -5.08 -8.83 11.35
C TYR A 174 -5.04 -7.68 12.35
N THR A 175 -4.20 -6.68 12.09
CA THR A 175 -4.14 -5.44 12.88
C THR A 175 -4.38 -4.26 11.95
N ALA A 176 -5.40 -3.45 12.26
CA ALA A 176 -5.75 -2.29 11.45
C ALA A 176 -4.80 -1.12 11.71
N THR A 177 -4.32 -0.50 10.65
CA THR A 177 -3.61 0.80 10.70
C THR A 177 -4.52 1.94 10.26
N ARG A 178 -5.50 1.67 9.40
CA ARG A 178 -6.58 2.60 9.04
C ARG A 178 -7.91 1.89 8.78
N ILE A 179 -9.01 2.50 9.22
CA ILE A 179 -10.38 2.08 8.92
C ILE A 179 -11.17 3.25 8.33
N GLU A 180 -11.81 3.02 7.19
CA GLU A 180 -12.66 4.03 6.51
C GLU A 180 -13.97 3.42 5.98
N PRO A 181 -15.06 4.19 5.91
CA PRO A 181 -16.30 3.72 5.31
C PRO A 181 -16.16 3.60 3.79
N GLU A 182 -16.81 2.60 3.21
CA GLU A 182 -16.88 2.43 1.76
C GLU A 182 -18.28 1.97 1.34
N ALA A 183 -19.25 2.82 1.61
CA ALA A 183 -20.61 2.60 1.12
C ALA A 183 -20.61 2.50 -0.42
N GLY A 184 -21.29 1.50 -0.96
CA GLY A 184 -21.40 1.32 -2.42
C GLY A 184 -20.23 0.60 -3.08
N ALA A 185 -19.36 -0.08 -2.32
CA ALA A 185 -18.32 -0.93 -2.90
C ALA A 185 -18.91 -1.93 -3.93
N GLU A 186 -18.39 -1.91 -5.16
CA GLU A 186 -18.87 -2.77 -6.26
C GLU A 186 -18.36 -4.21 -6.14
N SER A 187 -17.33 -4.42 -5.32
CA SER A 187 -16.79 -5.73 -5.00
C SER A 187 -16.24 -5.72 -3.58
N TYR A 188 -16.18 -6.88 -2.96
CA TYR A 188 -15.45 -7.07 -1.71
C TYR A 188 -14.04 -7.58 -1.99
N ARG A 189 -13.18 -7.48 -0.98
CA ARG A 189 -11.79 -7.92 -1.05
C ARG A 189 -11.37 -8.54 0.26
N LEU A 190 -10.58 -9.60 0.18
CA LEU A 190 -9.94 -10.22 1.33
C LEU A 190 -8.52 -10.68 0.96
N ARG A 191 -7.52 -10.13 1.62
CA ARG A 191 -6.17 -10.69 1.71
C ARG A 191 -6.14 -11.62 2.90
N GLY A 192 -5.64 -12.84 2.74
CA GLY A 192 -5.61 -13.79 3.84
C GLY A 192 -4.97 -15.12 3.52
N ARG A 193 -4.70 -15.89 4.57
CA ARG A 193 -4.11 -17.22 4.48
C ARG A 193 -5.20 -18.27 4.24
N VAL A 194 -5.01 -19.11 3.23
CA VAL A 194 -5.90 -20.22 2.94
C VAL A 194 -5.82 -21.25 4.07
N SER A 195 -6.92 -21.44 4.80
CA SER A 195 -7.02 -22.46 5.85
C SER A 195 -7.37 -23.83 5.28
N ALA A 196 -8.18 -23.87 4.22
CA ALA A 196 -8.54 -25.10 3.51
C ALA A 196 -8.83 -24.84 2.03
N LEU A 197 -8.53 -25.81 1.18
CA LEU A 197 -8.89 -25.82 -0.24
C LEU A 197 -9.56 -27.17 -0.54
N ASN A 198 -10.75 -27.15 -1.12
CA ASN A 198 -11.48 -28.33 -1.57
C ASN A 198 -11.70 -28.27 -3.09
N PRO A 199 -10.83 -28.92 -3.88
CA PRO A 199 -10.94 -28.91 -5.34
C PRO A 199 -12.21 -29.57 -5.88
N ALA A 200 -12.75 -30.58 -5.17
CA ALA A 200 -13.95 -31.29 -5.59
C ALA A 200 -15.20 -30.44 -5.43
N ALA A 201 -15.31 -29.74 -4.29
CA ALA A 201 -16.40 -28.80 -4.03
C ALA A 201 -16.17 -27.42 -4.67
N LYS A 202 -15.00 -27.17 -5.25
CA LYS A 202 -14.55 -25.86 -5.77
C LYS A 202 -14.70 -24.74 -4.74
N THR A 203 -14.29 -25.01 -3.51
CA THR A 203 -14.33 -24.04 -2.41
C THR A 203 -12.97 -23.85 -1.76
N MET A 204 -12.77 -22.65 -1.23
CA MET A 204 -11.60 -22.24 -0.46
C MET A 204 -12.06 -21.58 0.85
N THR A 205 -11.30 -21.74 1.92
CA THR A 205 -11.59 -21.09 3.21
C THR A 205 -10.44 -20.18 3.61
N ILE A 206 -10.76 -18.97 4.08
CA ILE A 206 -9.84 -18.02 4.69
C ILE A 206 -10.45 -17.60 6.02
N GLY A 207 -9.80 -17.90 7.15
CA GLY A 207 -10.43 -17.72 8.46
C GLY A 207 -11.78 -18.44 8.54
N ALA A 208 -12.86 -17.72 8.86
CA ALA A 208 -14.22 -18.24 8.84
C ALA A 208 -14.96 -18.06 7.49
N ALA A 209 -14.39 -17.34 6.52
CA ALA A 209 -15.03 -17.13 5.23
C ALA A 209 -14.93 -18.36 4.34
N LEU A 210 -16.10 -18.91 3.97
CA LEU A 210 -16.22 -19.88 2.88
C LEU A 210 -16.33 -19.13 1.55
N ILE A 211 -15.47 -19.49 0.59
CA ILE A 211 -15.35 -18.84 -0.70
C ILE A 211 -15.59 -19.87 -1.80
N ASP A 212 -16.58 -19.60 -2.66
CA ASP A 212 -16.78 -20.30 -3.93
C ASP A 212 -15.76 -19.80 -4.94
N VAL A 213 -14.94 -20.72 -5.46
CA VAL A 213 -13.90 -20.44 -6.46
C VAL A 213 -14.19 -21.13 -7.79
N SER A 214 -15.43 -21.56 -8.03
CA SER A 214 -15.82 -22.33 -9.20
C SER A 214 -15.77 -21.55 -10.53
N SER A 215 -15.84 -20.22 -10.46
CA SER A 215 -15.83 -19.29 -11.59
C SER A 215 -14.46 -18.65 -11.87
N VAL A 216 -13.41 -19.02 -11.14
CA VAL A 216 -12.09 -18.40 -11.25
C VAL A 216 -10.99 -19.42 -11.52
N THR A 217 -9.97 -18.98 -12.25
CA THR A 217 -8.71 -19.74 -12.35
C THR A 217 -7.89 -19.53 -11.10
N LEU A 218 -7.49 -20.61 -10.44
CA LEU A 218 -6.66 -20.56 -9.24
C LEU A 218 -5.17 -20.47 -9.61
N PRO A 219 -4.35 -19.75 -8.83
CA PRO A 219 -2.90 -19.77 -8.98
C PRO A 219 -2.34 -21.19 -8.88
N GLU A 220 -1.27 -21.46 -9.63
CA GLU A 220 -0.57 -22.74 -9.57
C GLU A 220 0.00 -22.98 -8.16
N GLY A 221 -0.04 -24.23 -7.69
CA GLY A 221 0.50 -24.60 -6.38
C GLY A 221 -0.28 -24.08 -5.16
N LEU A 222 -1.46 -23.48 -5.37
CA LEU A 222 -2.33 -23.03 -4.29
C LEU A 222 -2.70 -24.21 -3.38
N LYS A 223 -2.46 -24.04 -2.07
CA LYS A 223 -2.75 -25.04 -1.04
C LYS A 223 -3.08 -24.37 0.28
N ALA A 224 -3.53 -25.15 1.26
CA ALA A 224 -3.62 -24.67 2.63
C ALA A 224 -2.25 -24.11 3.07
N GLY A 225 -2.26 -22.94 3.68
CA GLY A 225 -1.06 -22.18 4.03
C GLY A 225 -0.68 -21.08 3.05
N SER A 226 -1.13 -21.14 1.79
CA SER A 226 -0.86 -20.08 0.81
C SER A 226 -1.49 -18.75 1.22
N LEU A 227 -0.76 -17.65 1.02
CA LEU A 227 -1.31 -16.30 1.15
C LEU A 227 -1.92 -15.87 -0.18
N VAL A 228 -3.16 -15.38 -0.16
CA VAL A 228 -3.89 -14.97 -1.37
C VAL A 228 -4.53 -13.59 -1.19
N ARG A 229 -4.79 -12.94 -2.32
CA ARG A 229 -5.72 -11.82 -2.42
C ARG A 229 -6.92 -12.28 -3.23
N VAL A 230 -8.12 -12.09 -2.68
CA VAL A 230 -9.38 -12.51 -3.30
C VAL A 230 -10.27 -11.30 -3.54
N LYS A 231 -10.74 -11.12 -4.77
CA LYS A 231 -11.82 -10.20 -5.11
C LYS A 231 -13.13 -11.00 -5.09
N LEU A 232 -14.12 -10.50 -4.37
CA LEU A 232 -15.38 -11.18 -4.09
C LEU A 232 -16.55 -10.36 -4.64
N GLN A 233 -17.63 -11.04 -5.04
CA GLN A 233 -18.93 -10.39 -5.23
C GLN A 233 -19.48 -9.87 -3.91
N THR A 234 -20.40 -8.91 -3.98
CA THR A 234 -20.99 -8.26 -2.79
C THR A 234 -22.13 -9.06 -2.14
N THR A 235 -22.52 -10.18 -2.75
CA THR A 235 -23.57 -11.07 -2.25
C THR A 235 -23.07 -12.50 -2.13
N GLN A 236 -23.47 -13.18 -1.06
CA GLN A 236 -23.22 -14.61 -0.90
C GLN A 236 -24.24 -15.44 -1.69
N VAL A 237 -23.79 -16.61 -2.14
CA VAL A 237 -24.63 -17.66 -2.74
C VAL A 237 -24.49 -18.92 -1.90
N ASN A 238 -25.61 -19.44 -1.39
CA ASN A 238 -25.63 -20.63 -0.51
C ASN A 238 -24.69 -20.50 0.71
N GLY A 239 -24.53 -19.30 1.26
CA GLY A 239 -23.67 -19.03 2.42
C GLY A 239 -22.16 -18.94 2.10
N ALA A 240 -21.76 -18.99 0.83
CA ALA A 240 -20.39 -18.75 0.39
C ALA A 240 -20.24 -17.40 -0.31
N TRP A 241 -19.11 -16.72 -0.09
CA TRP A 241 -18.69 -15.58 -0.90
C TRP A 241 -18.24 -16.04 -2.28
N VAL A 242 -18.69 -15.39 -3.35
CA VAL A 242 -18.32 -15.79 -4.72
C VAL A 242 -17.06 -15.02 -5.16
N ALA A 243 -15.98 -15.73 -5.46
CA ALA A 243 -14.76 -15.11 -5.98
C ALA A 243 -14.92 -14.70 -7.44
N SER A 244 -14.47 -13.50 -7.77
CA SER A 244 -14.26 -13.02 -9.14
C SER A 244 -12.78 -13.03 -9.54
N SER A 245 -11.87 -13.06 -8.57
CA SER A 245 -10.44 -13.24 -8.82
C SER A 245 -9.73 -13.80 -7.58
N VAL A 246 -8.75 -14.70 -7.79
CA VAL A 246 -7.81 -15.16 -6.76
C VAL A 246 -6.40 -14.95 -7.31
N LYS A 247 -5.59 -14.16 -6.61
CA LYS A 247 -4.19 -13.88 -6.94
C LYS A 247 -3.28 -14.29 -5.78
N PRO A 248 -1.99 -14.56 -6.03
CA PRO A 248 -1.01 -14.65 -4.97
C PRO A 248 -1.05 -13.39 -4.08
N GLY A 249 -0.93 -13.61 -2.76
CA GLY A 249 -0.96 -12.54 -1.76
C GLY A 249 0.41 -12.18 -1.19
N LEU A 250 1.46 -12.91 -1.57
CA LEU A 250 2.84 -12.52 -1.32
C LEU A 250 3.21 -11.38 -2.27
N PHE A 251 3.93 -10.41 -1.74
CA PHE A 251 4.56 -9.37 -2.52
C PHE A 251 5.90 -9.89 -3.04
N GLU A 252 6.17 -9.71 -4.33
CA GLU A 252 7.44 -10.05 -4.97
C GLU A 252 8.13 -8.73 -5.35
N PRO A 253 8.99 -8.18 -4.48
CA PRO A 253 9.70 -6.95 -4.79
C PRO A 253 10.61 -7.14 -6.00
N GLN A 254 10.77 -6.06 -6.77
CA GLN A 254 11.85 -5.97 -7.75
C GLN A 254 13.19 -5.73 -7.03
N ASP A 255 14.28 -5.90 -7.76
CA ASP A 255 15.61 -5.60 -7.23
C ASP A 255 15.78 -4.08 -7.08
N HIS A 256 16.31 -3.67 -5.92
CA HIS A 256 16.53 -2.27 -5.57
C HIS A 256 17.85 -2.13 -4.80
N ASP A 257 18.59 -1.05 -5.07
CA ASP A 257 19.89 -0.77 -4.43
C ASP A 257 19.74 -0.48 -2.94
N HIS A 258 18.59 0.06 -2.52
CA HIS A 258 18.23 0.28 -1.13
C HIS A 258 16.73 0.04 -0.90
N SER A 259 16.39 -0.51 0.25
CA SER A 259 15.05 -0.92 0.61
C SER A 259 14.84 -0.80 2.12
N GLU A 260 13.71 -0.23 2.53
CA GLU A 260 13.25 -0.19 3.93
C GLU A 260 11.91 -0.94 4.04
N VAL A 261 11.92 -2.10 4.68
CA VAL A 261 10.75 -2.98 4.77
C VAL A 261 10.32 -3.13 6.21
N GLU A 262 9.15 -2.58 6.53
CA GLU A 262 8.48 -2.81 7.81
C GLU A 262 7.44 -3.92 7.67
N GLY A 263 7.47 -4.91 8.56
CA GLY A 263 6.53 -6.03 8.54
C GLY A 263 6.71 -7.00 9.68
N THR A 264 6.09 -8.18 9.58
CA THR A 264 6.17 -9.22 10.61
C THR A 264 7.08 -10.36 10.19
N ILE A 265 7.89 -10.90 11.11
CA ILE A 265 8.71 -12.09 10.83
C ILE A 265 7.81 -13.31 10.63
N THR A 266 7.69 -13.79 9.39
CA THR A 266 6.80 -14.90 9.01
C THR A 266 7.47 -16.26 9.11
N ASP A 267 8.77 -16.33 8.82
CA ASP A 267 9.59 -17.53 8.98
C ASP A 267 10.91 -17.16 9.65
N PHE A 268 11.40 -18.02 10.54
CA PHE A 268 12.57 -17.73 11.34
C PHE A 268 13.43 -18.99 11.47
N THR A 269 14.60 -18.96 10.84
CA THR A 269 15.62 -20.01 10.98
C THR A 269 16.66 -19.56 12.00
N SER A 270 17.08 -18.30 11.91
CA SER A 270 17.97 -17.64 12.87
C SER A 270 17.87 -16.13 12.71
N VAL A 271 18.52 -15.37 13.59
CA VAL A 271 18.65 -13.90 13.43
C VAL A 271 19.36 -13.49 12.14
N ALA A 272 20.12 -14.39 11.51
CA ALA A 272 20.77 -14.15 10.22
C ALA A 272 19.93 -14.59 9.00
N SER A 273 18.83 -15.33 9.21
CA SER A 273 18.00 -15.85 8.12
C SER A 273 16.56 -16.05 8.57
N PHE A 274 15.70 -15.17 8.04
CA PHE A 274 14.27 -15.13 8.33
C PHE A 274 13.51 -14.57 7.13
N SER A 275 12.21 -14.36 7.26
CA SER A 275 11.39 -13.71 6.24
C SER A 275 10.47 -12.68 6.88
N VAL A 276 10.25 -11.55 6.21
CA VAL A 276 9.33 -10.48 6.65
C VAL A 276 8.17 -10.39 5.67
N ASP A 277 6.95 -10.64 6.14
CA ASP A 277 5.74 -10.74 5.30
C ASP A 277 5.92 -11.66 4.07
N GLY A 278 6.77 -12.69 4.24
CA GLY A 278 7.14 -13.67 3.22
C GLY A 278 8.29 -13.27 2.28
N LEU A 279 8.83 -12.04 2.39
CA LEU A 279 10.07 -11.63 1.72
C LEU A 279 11.27 -12.30 2.42
N PRO A 280 12.06 -13.14 1.73
CA PRO A 280 13.26 -13.72 2.33
C PRO A 280 14.29 -12.65 2.70
N VAL A 281 14.86 -12.75 3.91
CA VAL A 281 15.87 -11.82 4.44
C VAL A 281 17.15 -12.60 4.74
N ASP A 282 18.25 -12.15 4.14
CA ASP A 282 19.61 -12.49 4.57
C ASP A 282 20.13 -11.37 5.46
N ALA A 283 20.16 -11.63 6.77
CA ALA A 283 20.65 -10.70 7.78
C ALA A 283 22.04 -11.10 8.32
N SER A 284 22.80 -11.91 7.57
CA SER A 284 24.14 -12.34 7.97
C SER A 284 25.14 -11.19 8.16
N LYS A 285 24.85 -10.01 7.59
CA LYS A 285 25.66 -8.79 7.69
C LYS A 285 24.93 -7.63 8.37
N ALA A 286 23.74 -7.86 8.92
CA ALA A 286 22.93 -6.79 9.48
C ALA A 286 23.45 -6.32 10.84
N ALA A 287 23.34 -5.02 11.09
CA ALA A 287 23.45 -4.44 12.42
C ALA A 287 22.11 -4.57 13.17
N PHE A 288 22.19 -4.84 14.47
CA PHE A 288 21.05 -4.91 15.39
C PHE A 288 21.31 -3.94 16.54
N GLU A 289 20.89 -2.68 16.39
CA GLU A 289 21.23 -1.61 17.35
C GLU A 289 20.62 -1.84 18.74
N ASP A 290 19.40 -2.39 18.78
CA ASP A 290 18.72 -2.79 20.02
C ASP A 290 19.08 -4.21 20.51
N GLY A 291 20.04 -4.84 19.83
CA GLY A 291 20.37 -6.26 20.01
C GLY A 291 19.38 -7.20 19.33
N THR A 292 19.57 -8.51 19.55
CA THR A 292 18.80 -9.56 18.86
C THR A 292 17.68 -10.16 19.70
N ALA A 293 17.57 -9.75 20.96
CA ALA A 293 16.51 -10.22 21.85
C ALA A 293 15.15 -9.76 21.32
N GLY A 294 14.25 -10.71 21.01
CA GLY A 294 12.93 -10.41 20.46
C GLY A 294 12.84 -10.50 18.94
N ILE A 295 13.95 -10.66 18.22
CA ILE A 295 13.95 -11.02 16.80
C ILE A 295 13.58 -12.50 16.69
N VAL A 296 12.28 -12.78 16.66
CA VAL A 296 11.69 -14.12 16.60
C VAL A 296 10.48 -14.11 15.66
N LYS A 297 10.02 -15.30 15.26
CA LYS A 297 8.79 -15.44 14.47
C LYS A 297 7.61 -14.72 15.14
N GLY A 298 6.90 -13.89 14.38
CA GLY A 298 5.80 -13.04 14.84
C GLY A 298 6.21 -11.65 15.35
N ALA A 299 7.50 -11.35 15.49
CA ALA A 299 7.95 -10.01 15.85
C ALA A 299 7.78 -9.04 14.67
N ARG A 300 7.38 -7.79 14.96
CA ARG A 300 7.36 -6.70 13.98
C ARG A 300 8.75 -6.06 13.92
N VAL A 301 9.28 -5.92 12.71
CA VAL A 301 10.61 -5.40 12.45
C VAL A 301 10.58 -4.42 11.29
N GLU A 302 11.55 -3.52 11.29
CA GLU A 302 11.97 -2.79 10.10
C GLU A 302 13.33 -3.34 9.67
N VAL A 303 13.47 -3.63 8.38
CA VAL A 303 14.69 -4.17 7.78
C VAL A 303 15.14 -3.25 6.67
N GLU A 304 16.36 -2.73 6.80
CA GLU A 304 17.01 -1.95 5.75
C GLU A 304 18.04 -2.81 5.01
N GLY A 305 18.14 -2.68 3.68
CA GLY A 305 19.10 -3.43 2.87
C GLY A 305 18.89 -3.28 1.37
N ALA A 306 19.62 -4.02 0.55
CA ALA A 306 19.36 -4.11 -0.90
C ALA A 306 18.49 -5.33 -1.21
N ILE A 307 17.61 -5.28 -2.19
CA ILE A 307 16.89 -6.47 -2.68
C ILE A 307 17.61 -6.98 -3.92
N VAL A 308 18.07 -8.23 -3.86
CA VAL A 308 18.87 -8.88 -4.92
C VAL A 308 18.29 -10.25 -5.21
N ASN A 309 17.83 -10.47 -6.45
CA ASN A 309 17.08 -11.66 -6.86
C ASN A 309 15.89 -11.97 -5.93
N GLY A 310 15.17 -10.94 -5.47
CA GLY A 310 14.02 -11.08 -4.57
C GLY A 310 14.35 -11.47 -3.12
N ILE A 311 15.62 -11.38 -2.70
CA ILE A 311 16.04 -11.57 -1.29
C ILE A 311 16.55 -10.24 -0.75
N LEU A 312 16.05 -9.82 0.42
CA LEU A 312 16.51 -8.62 1.13
C LEU A 312 17.85 -8.91 1.84
N MET A 313 18.93 -8.38 1.28
CA MET A 313 20.28 -8.38 1.84
C MET A 313 20.36 -7.30 2.94
N ALA A 314 20.00 -7.66 4.16
CA ALA A 314 19.85 -6.71 5.24
C ALA A 314 21.19 -6.16 5.75
N THR A 315 21.23 -4.84 5.90
CA THR A 315 22.30 -4.08 6.55
C THR A 315 21.90 -3.61 7.94
N LYS A 316 20.60 -3.46 8.21
CA LYS A 316 20.06 -3.09 9.52
C LYS A 316 18.75 -3.84 9.80
N VAL A 317 18.54 -4.24 11.05
CA VAL A 317 17.26 -4.79 11.53
C VAL A 317 16.92 -4.11 12.86
N GLU A 318 15.74 -3.52 12.94
CA GLU A 318 15.19 -2.88 14.14
C GLU A 318 13.89 -3.55 14.57
N LEU A 319 13.69 -3.70 15.88
CA LEU A 319 12.39 -4.11 16.43
C LEU A 319 11.45 -2.93 16.45
N LYS A 320 10.20 -3.14 16.01
CA LYS A 320 9.13 -2.14 16.09
C LYS A 320 8.06 -2.58 17.07
N SER A 321 7.43 -1.60 17.72
CA SER A 321 6.33 -1.87 18.64
C SER A 321 5.29 -0.76 18.61
N ASP A 322 4.03 -1.12 18.85
CA ASP A 322 2.94 -0.13 18.92
C ASP A 322 3.17 0.94 19.99
N ARG A 323 3.92 0.60 21.05
CA ARG A 323 4.29 1.57 22.09
C ARG A 323 5.25 2.63 21.55
N GLN A 324 6.25 2.21 20.77
CA GLN A 324 7.19 3.13 20.14
C GLN A 324 6.46 4.01 19.13
N ASP A 325 5.63 3.41 18.28
CA ASP A 325 4.79 4.12 17.32
C ASP A 325 3.90 5.20 17.96
N GLN A 326 3.33 4.92 19.14
CA GLN A 326 2.54 5.89 19.89
C GLN A 326 3.38 7.04 20.46
N GLN A 327 4.64 6.76 20.82
CA GLN A 327 5.56 7.77 21.34
C GLN A 327 6.12 8.67 20.23
N GLU A 328 6.39 8.10 19.05
CA GLU A 328 6.80 8.86 17.87
C GLU A 328 5.66 9.73 17.34
N GLY A 329 4.42 9.22 17.39
CA GLY A 329 3.24 9.92 16.94
C GLY A 329 3.16 9.99 15.41
N PHE A 330 2.57 11.07 14.91
CA PHE A 330 2.39 11.33 13.48
C PHE A 330 2.89 12.73 13.14
N ASP A 331 3.48 12.87 11.95
CA ASP A 331 4.03 14.12 11.44
C ASP A 331 3.33 14.50 10.12
N ILE A 332 2.49 15.53 10.12
CA ILE A 332 1.79 15.97 8.92
C ILE A 332 2.14 17.41 8.56
N GLU A 333 2.55 17.61 7.32
CA GLU A 333 2.77 18.89 6.69
C GLU A 333 1.80 19.11 5.52
N GLY A 334 1.41 20.36 5.30
CA GLY A 334 0.53 20.73 4.21
C GLY A 334 -0.15 22.07 4.42
N ALA A 335 -0.91 22.49 3.40
CA ALA A 335 -1.75 23.67 3.51
C ALA A 335 -3.02 23.34 4.30
N ILE A 336 -3.41 24.23 5.22
CA ILE A 336 -4.68 24.16 5.93
C ILE A 336 -5.83 24.21 4.91
N ALA A 337 -6.63 23.15 4.86
CA ALA A 337 -7.75 23.00 3.93
C ALA A 337 -9.08 23.52 4.50
N SER A 338 -9.23 23.49 5.83
CA SER A 338 -10.33 24.13 6.55
C SER A 338 -9.89 24.46 7.98
N ILE A 339 -10.53 25.43 8.63
CA ILE A 339 -10.23 25.80 10.02
C ILE A 339 -11.51 26.21 10.75
N ASP A 340 -11.71 25.65 11.94
CA ASP A 340 -12.74 26.00 12.90
C ASP A 340 -12.05 26.55 14.15
N ILE A 341 -12.00 27.87 14.25
CA ILE A 341 -11.34 28.58 15.35
C ILE A 341 -12.09 28.46 16.69
N VAL A 342 -13.37 28.07 16.67
CA VAL A 342 -14.17 27.90 17.88
C VAL A 342 -13.89 26.54 18.50
N LYS A 343 -13.76 25.50 17.67
CA LYS A 343 -13.36 24.16 18.10
C LYS A 343 -11.85 24.00 18.28
N SER A 344 -11.07 24.98 17.82
CA SER A 344 -9.61 24.90 17.73
C SER A 344 -9.16 23.69 16.93
N THR A 345 -9.74 23.53 15.74
CA THR A 345 -9.42 22.44 14.81
C THR A 345 -9.15 22.96 13.40
N PHE A 346 -8.31 22.29 12.64
CA PHE A 346 -8.17 22.50 11.19
C PHE A 346 -7.97 21.17 10.47
N THR A 347 -8.08 21.15 9.14
CA THR A 347 -7.83 19.94 8.34
C THR A 347 -6.64 20.09 7.41
N ILE A 348 -5.87 19.01 7.24
CA ILE A 348 -4.80 18.87 6.24
C ILE A 348 -5.02 17.52 5.54
N ARG A 349 -5.22 17.52 4.22
CA ARG A 349 -5.41 16.29 3.41
C ARG A 349 -6.41 15.28 4.01
N GLY A 350 -7.52 15.78 4.58
CA GLY A 350 -8.56 14.93 5.21
C GLY A 350 -8.22 14.42 6.61
N VAL A 351 -7.10 14.87 7.21
CA VAL A 351 -6.80 14.65 8.63
C VAL A 351 -7.29 15.85 9.42
N THR A 352 -8.16 15.61 10.40
CA THR A 352 -8.56 16.63 11.37
C THR A 352 -7.51 16.75 12.47
N VAL A 353 -6.99 17.96 12.66
CA VAL A 353 -6.00 18.31 13.69
C VAL A 353 -6.67 19.16 14.75
N SER A 354 -6.52 18.77 16.02
CA SER A 354 -6.87 19.60 17.17
C SER A 354 -5.64 20.33 17.69
N TYR A 355 -5.79 21.65 17.88
CA TYR A 355 -4.81 22.50 18.57
C TYR A 355 -5.38 23.09 19.87
N ALA A 356 -6.43 22.48 20.43
CA ALA A 356 -7.05 22.91 21.68
C ALA A 356 -6.20 22.62 22.94
N GLY A 357 -5.21 21.72 22.81
CA GLY A 357 -4.32 21.32 23.91
C GLY A 357 -3.11 22.23 24.09
N SER A 358 -2.11 21.74 24.83
CA SER A 358 -0.81 22.40 24.96
C SER A 358 0.03 22.14 23.71
N VAL A 359 0.04 23.11 22.80
CA VAL A 359 0.79 23.05 21.53
C VAL A 359 1.99 23.98 21.57
N THR A 360 3.16 23.46 21.20
CA THR A 360 4.35 24.29 20.93
C THR A 360 4.26 24.87 19.52
N PHE A 361 4.30 26.19 19.39
CA PHE A 361 4.31 26.84 18.08
C PHE A 361 5.71 27.32 17.71
N SER A 362 6.09 27.15 16.44
CA SER A 362 7.28 27.76 15.85
C SER A 362 6.93 28.43 14.52
N GLY A 363 7.67 29.48 14.14
CA GLY A 363 7.38 30.25 12.91
C GLY A 363 6.09 31.10 12.95
N GLY A 364 5.43 31.18 14.11
CA GLY A 364 4.20 31.96 14.32
C GLY A 364 3.47 31.54 15.60
N SER A 365 2.17 31.79 15.65
CA SER A 365 1.27 31.48 16.77
C SER A 365 -0.06 30.89 16.27
N ALA A 366 -0.92 30.44 17.19
CA ALA A 366 -2.27 29.98 16.85
C ALA A 366 -3.09 31.02 16.05
N ALA A 367 -2.85 32.32 16.24
CA ALA A 367 -3.53 33.39 15.50
C ALA A 367 -3.14 33.46 14.01
N ASP A 368 -2.03 32.82 13.63
CA ASP A 368 -1.50 32.79 12.27
C ASP A 368 -2.03 31.59 11.45
N LEU A 369 -2.74 30.66 12.11
CA LEU A 369 -3.43 29.56 11.45
C LEU A 369 -4.61 30.09 10.64
N LYS A 370 -4.52 29.97 9.32
CA LYS A 370 -5.51 30.47 8.36
C LYS A 370 -5.59 29.52 7.18
N LEU A 371 -6.73 29.52 6.49
CA LEU A 371 -6.92 28.76 5.25
C LEU A 371 -5.75 28.98 4.28
N GLY A 372 -5.21 27.88 3.74
CA GLY A 372 -4.09 27.88 2.80
C GLY A 372 -2.70 28.04 3.43
N ARG A 373 -2.59 28.33 4.73
CA ARG A 373 -1.28 28.42 5.40
C ARG A 373 -0.63 27.04 5.42
N LYS A 374 0.62 26.95 4.95
CA LYS A 374 1.43 25.73 5.06
C LYS A 374 1.96 25.59 6.48
N VAL A 375 1.71 24.44 7.08
CA VAL A 375 2.18 24.08 8.43
C VAL A 375 2.77 22.67 8.42
N GLU A 376 3.60 22.38 9.40
CA GLU A 376 4.07 21.04 9.79
C GLU A 376 3.58 20.79 11.21
N VAL A 377 3.03 19.61 11.48
CA VAL A 377 2.29 19.28 12.69
C VAL A 377 2.78 17.94 13.19
N ARG A 378 3.31 17.92 14.41
CA ARG A 378 3.54 16.67 15.13
C ARG A 378 2.46 16.48 16.18
N GLY A 379 2.00 15.24 16.36
CA GLY A 379 0.95 14.95 17.31
C GLY A 379 0.71 13.47 17.55
N ALA A 380 -0.21 13.17 18.45
CA ALA A 380 -0.68 11.82 18.72
C ALA A 380 -2.17 11.70 18.39
N LEU A 381 -2.63 10.53 17.98
CA LEU A 381 -4.06 10.29 17.77
C LEU A 381 -4.84 10.45 19.08
N SER A 382 -6.05 10.97 18.97
CA SER A 382 -7.07 10.88 20.01
C SER A 382 -7.41 9.42 20.32
N ALA A 383 -8.01 9.19 21.49
CA ALA A 383 -8.37 7.83 21.91
C ALA A 383 -9.36 7.12 20.96
N ASP A 384 -10.13 7.88 20.18
CA ASP A 384 -11.03 7.34 19.15
C ASP A 384 -10.35 7.18 17.77
N GLY A 385 -9.08 7.60 17.63
CA GLY A 385 -8.30 7.47 16.40
C GLY A 385 -8.74 8.39 15.26
N VAL A 386 -9.68 9.31 15.50
CA VAL A 386 -10.27 10.18 14.45
C VAL A 386 -9.50 11.50 14.28
N THR A 387 -8.95 12.02 15.38
CA THR A 387 -8.33 13.36 15.42
C THR A 387 -6.84 13.24 15.76
N LEU A 388 -6.00 14.02 15.09
CA LEU A 388 -4.62 14.22 15.50
C LEU A 388 -4.55 15.35 16.53
N ASN A 389 -4.20 15.04 17.77
CA ASN A 389 -3.94 16.05 18.80
C ASN A 389 -2.51 16.57 18.64
N ALA A 390 -2.38 17.83 18.19
CA ALA A 390 -1.09 18.44 17.98
C ALA A 390 -0.33 18.62 19.31
N THR A 391 0.97 18.34 19.27
CA THR A 391 1.94 18.67 20.32
C THR A 391 2.89 19.78 19.85
N GLU A 392 3.17 19.83 18.55
CA GLU A 392 3.94 20.89 17.90
C GLU A 392 3.28 21.32 16.58
N ILE A 393 3.26 22.63 16.31
CA ILE A 393 2.87 23.19 15.02
C ILE A 393 3.93 24.21 14.58
N LYS A 394 4.58 23.91 13.45
CA LYS A 394 5.51 24.82 12.78
C LYS A 394 4.83 25.47 11.59
N ILE A 395 4.70 26.79 11.64
CA ILE A 395 4.11 27.59 10.57
C ILE A 395 5.21 27.93 9.57
N LYS A 396 5.06 27.48 8.32
CA LYS A 396 6.04 27.77 7.27
C LYS A 396 5.79 29.20 6.74
N LEU A 397 6.88 29.94 6.55
CA LEU A 397 6.83 31.25 5.92
C LEU A 397 6.38 31.09 4.46
N SER A 398 5.52 31.99 4.01
CA SER A 398 5.16 32.10 2.59
C SER A 398 6.42 32.47 1.82
N MET A 399 6.89 31.60 0.92
CA MET A 399 7.89 31.99 -0.08
C MET A 399 7.24 32.85 -1.16
#